data_AF-A0A915EQL3-F1
#
_entry.id   AF-A0A915EQL3-F1
#
_cell.length_a   1.000
_cell.length_b   1.000
_cell.length_c   1.000
_cell.angle_alpha   90.00
_cell.angle_beta   90.00
_cell.angle_gamma   90.00
#
_symmetry.space_group_name_H-M   'P 1'
#
loop_
_entity.id
_entity.type
_entity.pdbx_description
1 polymer ?
#
loop_
_entity_poly.entity_id
_entity_poly.type
_entity_poly.pdbx_seq_one_letter_code
_entity_poly.pdbx_strand_id
1 'polypeptide(L)'
;MDDIKVVAPSKELLFQSLKTIARVADAIGLKLNPTKCATIHLNQGEYSIGQPMSIPNLGKTEAYNEISSKILERVRTIWNKELNVTFRQKIKLTNTCVAPIARYYGSMMIIGRGMLVANLHRFDELDAAIRMIIVSEKAKQFNTSKDRVYIHPSSMGYGLTSMKNSVEDSIMYNYMYLMLDDDLSAQRALFKEFVVRNRRNLIRDTEALLTKYGMSNLIIVSEGERSVAVDGTEYCKPTPAARHACKLMEIEPTSDLPPGAAGVDFIMRQPNILSLVAMNSAHPYSFQGIIKA
;
A
#
# COMPACT_ATOMS: atom_id res chain seq x y z
N MET A 1 21.64 3.05 -5.29
CA MET A 1 20.23 3.49 -5.23
C MET A 1 20.23 4.94 -5.69
N ASP A 2 19.62 5.22 -6.84
CA ASP A 2 19.66 6.50 -7.57
C ASP A 2 18.35 7.30 -7.50
N ASP A 3 17.27 6.69 -7.03
CA ASP A 3 15.95 7.30 -6.95
C ASP A 3 15.74 8.09 -5.65
N ILE A 4 15.65 9.42 -5.75
CA ILE A 4 15.34 10.31 -4.62
C ILE A 4 13.94 10.88 -4.78
N LYS A 5 13.13 10.80 -3.71
CA LYS A 5 11.85 11.51 -3.58
C LYS A 5 12.00 12.67 -2.60
N VAL A 6 11.62 13.88 -3.04
CA VAL A 6 11.65 15.11 -2.25
C VAL A 6 10.23 15.61 -2.09
N VAL A 7 9.85 16.04 -0.89
CA VAL A 7 8.55 16.67 -0.65
C VAL A 7 8.81 18.02 -0.01
N ALA A 8 8.17 19.07 -0.50
CA ALA A 8 8.32 20.44 -0.02
C ALA A 8 6.97 21.13 0.03
N PRO A 9 6.70 22.08 0.94
CA PRO A 9 5.40 22.74 1.11
C PRO A 9 5.12 23.86 0.08
N SER A 10 5.94 24.06 -0.94
CA SER A 10 5.66 24.98 -2.06
C SER A 10 6.53 24.63 -3.28
N LYS A 11 6.20 25.19 -4.44
CA LYS A 11 6.93 24.92 -5.70
C LYS A 11 8.33 25.47 -5.56
N GLU A 12 8.42 26.66 -5.01
CA GLU A 12 9.63 27.43 -4.78
C GLU A 12 10.56 26.65 -3.85
N LEU A 13 10.04 26.15 -2.73
CA LEU A 13 10.81 25.33 -1.78
C LEU A 13 11.24 24.00 -2.39
N LEU A 14 10.41 23.40 -3.25
CA LEU A 14 10.80 22.21 -3.99
C LEU A 14 11.98 22.54 -4.91
N PHE A 15 11.89 23.58 -5.72
CA PHE A 15 12.98 23.99 -6.62
C PHE A 15 14.26 24.38 -5.89
N GLN A 16 14.17 25.03 -4.73
CA GLN A 16 15.32 25.30 -3.87
C GLN A 16 15.98 24.01 -3.37
N SER A 17 15.17 23.03 -2.95
CA SER A 17 15.64 21.71 -2.54
C SER A 17 16.31 20.98 -3.70
N LEU A 18 15.72 21.03 -4.90
CA LEU A 18 16.28 20.42 -6.12
C LEU A 18 17.60 21.04 -6.54
N LYS A 19 17.72 22.38 -6.47
CA LYS A 19 19.00 23.06 -6.73
C LYS A 19 20.08 22.64 -5.73
N THR A 20 19.71 22.38 -4.49
CA THR A 20 20.64 21.92 -3.46
C THR A 20 21.06 20.48 -3.72
N ILE A 21 20.11 19.59 -4.01
CA ILE A 21 20.39 18.20 -4.37
C ILE A 21 21.25 18.11 -5.63
N ALA A 22 20.97 18.93 -6.65
CA ALA A 22 21.77 18.99 -7.87
C ALA A 22 23.22 19.37 -7.58
N ARG A 23 23.45 20.38 -6.72
CA ARG A 23 24.80 20.80 -6.31
C ARG A 23 25.53 19.71 -5.54
N VAL A 24 24.84 19.04 -4.62
CA VAL A 24 25.43 17.93 -3.84
C VAL A 24 25.77 16.75 -4.76
N ALA A 25 24.87 16.39 -5.67
CA ALA A 25 25.10 15.32 -6.65
C ALA A 25 26.32 15.63 -7.53
N ASP A 26 26.42 16.87 -8.05
CA ASP A 26 27.55 17.30 -8.88
C ASP A 26 28.88 17.24 -8.13
N ALA A 27 28.89 17.64 -6.85
CA ALA A 27 30.06 17.56 -5.98
C ALA A 27 30.58 16.12 -5.76
N ILE A 28 29.72 15.11 -5.89
CA ILE A 28 30.08 13.68 -5.82
C ILE A 28 30.20 13.03 -7.20
N GLY A 29 30.28 13.84 -8.27
CA GLY A 29 30.46 13.37 -9.65
C GLY A 29 29.21 12.76 -10.28
N LEU A 30 28.03 12.99 -9.71
CA LEU A 30 26.76 12.48 -10.21
C LEU A 30 25.90 13.59 -10.83
N LYS A 31 25.05 13.22 -11.80
CA LYS A 31 24.14 14.18 -12.46
C LYS A 31 22.69 13.71 -12.35
N LEU A 32 21.80 14.65 -12.03
CA LEU A 32 20.37 14.40 -12.12
C LEU A 32 20.01 14.15 -13.58
N ASN A 33 19.26 13.08 -13.84
CA ASN A 33 18.79 12.79 -15.18
C ASN A 33 17.45 13.51 -15.43
N PRO A 34 17.42 14.65 -16.16
CA PRO A 34 16.20 15.43 -16.36
C PRO A 34 15.11 14.60 -17.05
N THR A 35 15.49 13.60 -17.86
CA THR A 35 14.55 12.71 -18.55
C THR A 35 13.79 11.74 -17.67
N LYS A 36 14.26 11.54 -16.44
CA LYS A 36 13.61 10.67 -15.46
C LYS A 36 13.26 11.41 -14.18
N CYS A 37 13.36 12.73 -14.18
CA CYS A 37 12.97 13.57 -13.05
C CYS A 37 11.58 14.14 -13.31
N ALA A 38 10.67 14.04 -12.34
CA ALA A 38 9.35 14.65 -12.44
C ALA A 38 8.98 15.39 -11.16
N THR A 39 8.16 16.42 -11.33
CA THR A 39 7.49 17.14 -10.25
C THR A 39 6.00 16.83 -10.30
N ILE A 40 5.40 16.54 -9.15
CA ILE A 40 3.98 16.24 -9.01
C ILE A 40 3.41 17.12 -7.90
N HIS A 41 2.31 17.81 -8.22
CA HIS A 41 1.51 18.54 -7.25
C HIS A 41 0.43 17.61 -6.68
N LEU A 42 0.52 17.29 -5.39
CA LEU A 42 -0.28 16.24 -4.75
C LEU A 42 -1.80 16.56 -4.67
N ASN A 43 -2.21 17.80 -4.99
CA ASN A 43 -3.56 18.30 -4.74
C ASN A 43 -4.37 18.74 -5.97
N GLN A 44 -3.79 18.86 -7.15
CA GLN A 44 -4.55 19.29 -8.33
C GLN A 44 -4.64 18.20 -9.41
N GLY A 45 -3.83 17.14 -9.33
CA GLY A 45 -3.74 16.19 -10.45
C GLY A 45 -3.23 16.83 -11.75
N GLU A 46 -2.92 18.13 -11.74
CA GLU A 46 -2.40 18.90 -12.85
C GLU A 46 -0.88 18.71 -12.93
N TYR A 47 -0.44 18.28 -14.10
CA TYR A 47 0.96 18.12 -14.47
C TYR A 47 1.40 19.43 -15.14
N SER A 48 2.33 20.17 -14.54
CA SER A 48 3.03 21.23 -15.28
C SER A 48 4.17 20.59 -16.07
N ILE A 49 4.00 20.50 -17.39
CA ILE A 49 4.97 19.93 -18.33
C ILE A 49 6.13 20.91 -18.59
N GLY A 50 7.35 20.44 -18.30
CA GLY A 50 8.61 20.81 -18.95
C GLY A 50 9.38 19.53 -19.33
N GLN A 51 8.64 18.58 -19.91
CA GLN A 51 8.85 17.14 -20.15
C GLN A 51 10.31 16.67 -20.35
N PRO A 52 10.67 15.49 -19.80
CA PRO A 52 10.47 14.23 -20.56
C PRO A 52 9.56 13.20 -19.86
N MET A 53 9.03 12.29 -20.69
CA MET A 53 8.21 11.09 -20.44
C MET A 53 7.62 10.90 -19.04
N SER A 54 6.32 10.60 -19.01
CA SER A 54 5.59 10.12 -17.85
C SER A 54 6.46 9.17 -17.04
N ILE A 55 6.98 9.64 -15.90
CA ILE A 55 7.34 8.70 -14.85
C ILE A 55 6.04 7.95 -14.59
N PRO A 56 5.97 6.62 -14.73
CA PRO A 56 4.84 5.87 -14.24
C PRO A 56 4.78 6.20 -12.76
N ASN A 57 3.89 7.12 -12.42
CA ASN A 57 3.61 7.43 -11.04
C ASN A 57 3.06 6.11 -10.52
N LEU A 58 3.81 5.43 -9.65
CA LEU A 58 3.54 4.06 -9.21
C LEU A 58 2.23 3.96 -8.38
N GLY A 59 1.38 4.99 -8.41
CA GLY A 59 0.00 5.01 -7.92
C GLY A 59 -1.07 5.48 -8.93
N LYS A 60 -0.76 5.67 -10.22
CA LYS A 60 -1.77 5.97 -11.26
C LYS A 60 -2.50 4.70 -11.75
N THR A 61 -3.73 4.87 -12.24
CA THR A 61 -4.52 3.81 -12.89
C THR A 61 -3.76 3.14 -14.06
N GLU A 62 -2.98 3.90 -14.83
CA GLU A 62 -2.13 3.35 -15.92
C GLU A 62 -1.05 2.40 -15.38
N ALA A 63 -0.39 2.76 -14.27
CA ALA A 63 0.58 1.90 -13.61
C ALA A 63 -0.08 0.65 -12.99
N TYR A 64 -1.30 0.80 -12.45
CA TYR A 64 -2.08 -0.34 -11.97
C TYR A 64 -2.42 -1.30 -13.12
N ASN A 65 -2.86 -0.78 -14.27
CA ASN A 65 -3.21 -1.60 -15.42
C ASN A 65 -1.99 -2.35 -15.98
N GLU A 66 -0.84 -1.69 -16.07
CA GLU A 66 0.41 -2.31 -16.50
C GLU A 66 0.82 -3.46 -15.55
N ILE A 67 0.77 -3.20 -14.24
CA ILE A 67 1.18 -4.18 -13.24
C ILE A 67 0.17 -5.33 -13.13
N SER A 68 -1.12 -5.03 -13.20
CA SER A 68 -2.17 -6.04 -13.26
C SER A 68 -1.99 -6.93 -14.48
N SER A 69 -1.64 -6.35 -15.63
CA SER A 69 -1.34 -7.11 -16.84
C SER A 69 -0.13 -8.04 -16.64
N LYS A 70 0.97 -7.54 -16.05
CA LYS A 70 2.16 -8.34 -15.71
C LYS A 70 1.85 -9.47 -14.71
N ILE A 71 1.02 -9.19 -13.71
CA ILE A 71 0.56 -10.19 -12.74
C ILE A 71 -0.24 -11.27 -13.46
N LEU A 72 -1.23 -10.89 -14.25
CA LEU A 72 -2.11 -11.82 -14.96
C LEU A 72 -1.34 -12.65 -15.98
N GLU A 73 -0.38 -12.06 -16.69
CA GLU A 73 0.52 -12.77 -17.59
C GLU A 73 1.33 -13.84 -16.82
N ARG A 74 1.94 -13.47 -15.69
CA ARG A 74 2.69 -14.41 -14.85
C ARG A 74 1.80 -15.55 -14.34
N VAL A 75 0.58 -15.24 -13.92
CA VAL A 75 -0.41 -16.22 -13.49
C VAL A 75 -0.76 -17.16 -14.65
N ARG A 76 -1.00 -16.65 -15.86
CA ARG A 76 -1.24 -17.49 -17.05
C ARG A 76 -0.06 -18.43 -17.31
N THR A 77 1.18 -17.96 -17.22
CA THR A 77 2.37 -18.82 -17.37
C THR A 77 2.41 -19.93 -16.32
N ILE A 78 2.16 -19.62 -15.04
CA ILE A 78 2.18 -20.59 -13.94
C ILE A 78 1.05 -21.61 -14.09
N TRP A 79 -0.13 -21.16 -14.51
CA TRP A 79 -1.33 -21.98 -14.58
C TRP A 79 -1.51 -22.70 -15.92
N ASN A 80 -0.71 -22.37 -16.94
CA ASN A 80 -0.67 -23.08 -18.22
C ASN A 80 -0.61 -24.60 -18.01
N LYS A 81 -1.47 -25.34 -18.71
CA LYS A 81 -1.55 -26.80 -18.68
C LYS A 81 -0.29 -27.48 -19.21
N GLU A 82 0.42 -26.83 -20.15
CA GLU A 82 1.68 -27.30 -20.70
C GLU A 82 2.80 -27.27 -19.66
N LEU A 83 2.67 -26.40 -18.65
CA LEU A 83 3.57 -26.41 -17.50
C LEU A 83 3.23 -27.63 -16.63
N ASN A 84 4.01 -28.70 -16.79
CA ASN A 84 3.85 -29.98 -16.09
C ASN A 84 4.26 -29.87 -14.61
N VAL A 85 3.50 -29.10 -13.84
CA VAL A 85 3.66 -28.91 -12.40
C VAL A 85 2.36 -29.22 -11.68
N THR A 86 2.47 -29.79 -10.49
CA THR A 86 1.31 -30.17 -9.67
C THR A 86 0.53 -28.93 -9.23
N PHE A 87 -0.77 -29.10 -8.93
CA PHE A 87 -1.61 -28.02 -8.41
C PHE A 87 -1.00 -27.30 -7.19
N ARG A 88 -0.44 -28.06 -6.25
CA ARG A 88 0.23 -27.48 -5.06
C ARG A 88 1.46 -26.66 -5.43
N GLN A 89 2.23 -27.09 -6.43
CA GLN A 89 3.36 -26.31 -6.94
C GLN A 89 2.89 -25.03 -7.64
N LYS A 90 1.77 -25.05 -8.39
CA LYS A 90 1.18 -23.85 -9.00
C LYS A 90 0.74 -22.83 -7.94
N ILE A 91 0.09 -23.28 -6.87
CA ILE A 91 -0.24 -22.43 -5.71
C ILE A 91 1.04 -21.83 -5.11
N LYS A 92 2.04 -22.68 -4.81
CA LYS A 92 3.31 -22.22 -4.23
C LYS A 92 3.99 -21.19 -5.12
N LEU A 93 4.08 -21.43 -6.43
CA LEU A 93 4.67 -20.51 -7.41
C LEU A 93 3.90 -19.20 -7.47
N THR A 94 2.56 -19.25 -7.41
CA THR A 94 1.74 -18.04 -7.40
C THR A 94 2.02 -17.22 -6.14
N ASN A 95 2.03 -17.85 -4.96
CA ASN A 95 2.33 -17.17 -3.70
C ASN A 95 3.76 -16.59 -3.67
N THR A 96 4.75 -17.28 -4.23
CA THR A 96 6.15 -16.82 -4.21
C THR A 96 6.47 -15.77 -5.27
N CYS A 97 5.77 -15.79 -6.41
CA CYS A 97 6.11 -14.92 -7.56
C CYS A 97 5.13 -13.76 -7.74
N VAL A 98 3.84 -13.96 -7.41
CA VAL A 98 2.78 -13.00 -7.72
C VAL A 98 2.45 -12.14 -6.52
N ALA A 99 2.27 -12.72 -5.33
CA ALA A 99 1.96 -11.97 -4.13
C ALA A 99 2.99 -10.86 -3.81
N PRO A 100 4.32 -11.08 -3.95
CA PRO A 100 5.31 -10.02 -3.72
C PRO A 100 5.17 -8.82 -4.67
N ILE A 101 4.74 -9.04 -5.92
CA ILE A 101 4.49 -7.97 -6.90
C ILE A 101 3.33 -7.10 -6.40
N ALA A 102 2.24 -7.74 -5.95
CA ALA A 102 1.10 -7.03 -5.38
C ALA A 102 1.49 -6.26 -4.10
N ARG A 103 2.24 -6.90 -3.18
CA ARG A 103 2.74 -6.24 -1.94
C ARG A 103 3.53 -4.98 -2.25
N TYR A 104 4.49 -5.11 -3.17
CA TYR A 104 5.34 -4.02 -3.60
C TYR A 104 4.48 -2.89 -4.16
N TYR A 105 3.60 -3.17 -5.12
CA TYR A 105 2.78 -2.15 -5.73
C TYR A 105 1.83 -1.47 -4.74
N GLY A 106 1.14 -2.25 -3.90
CA GLY A 106 0.27 -1.74 -2.86
C GLY A 106 0.98 -0.75 -1.93
N SER A 107 2.22 -1.05 -1.55
CA SER A 107 3.04 -0.16 -0.72
C SER A 107 3.35 1.18 -1.39
N MET A 108 3.46 1.21 -2.72
CA MET A 108 3.73 2.45 -3.47
C MET A 108 2.48 3.34 -3.59
N MET A 109 1.28 2.76 -3.49
CA MET A 109 0.01 3.48 -3.61
C MET A 109 -0.43 4.21 -2.34
N ILE A 110 0.31 4.08 -1.24
CA ILE A 110 -0.02 4.67 0.08
C ILE A 110 0.11 6.20 0.06
N ILE A 111 0.94 6.75 -0.83
CA ILE A 111 1.19 8.18 -0.96
C ILE A 111 0.43 8.73 -2.18
N GLY A 112 -0.71 9.38 -1.97
CA GLY A 112 -1.47 10.01 -3.05
C GLY A 112 -2.95 10.29 -2.77
N ARG A 113 -3.67 10.77 -3.79
CA ARG A 113 -5.14 10.92 -3.80
C ARG A 113 -5.80 9.57 -4.07
N GLY A 114 -6.74 9.18 -3.21
CA GLY A 114 -7.57 7.97 -3.35
C GLY A 114 -7.84 7.37 -1.98
N MET A 115 -9.00 6.74 -1.78
CA MET A 115 -9.31 6.05 -0.51
C MET A 115 -8.65 4.67 -0.49
N LEU A 116 -8.13 4.24 0.68
CA LEU A 116 -7.60 2.88 0.88
C LEU A 116 -8.57 1.83 0.35
N VAL A 117 -9.86 1.98 0.64
CA VAL A 117 -10.95 1.09 0.20
C VAL A 117 -10.96 0.90 -1.33
N ALA A 118 -10.83 2.00 -2.09
CA ALA A 118 -10.83 1.93 -3.56
C ALA A 118 -9.57 1.22 -4.09
N ASN A 119 -8.43 1.38 -3.42
CA ASN A 119 -7.21 0.66 -3.80
C ASN A 119 -7.33 -0.84 -3.49
N LEU A 120 -7.87 -1.20 -2.32
CA LEU A 120 -8.07 -2.61 -1.96
C LEU A 120 -9.10 -3.29 -2.88
N HIS A 121 -10.14 -2.58 -3.31
CA HIS A 121 -11.11 -3.07 -4.28
C HIS A 121 -10.46 -3.50 -5.60
N ARG A 122 -9.46 -2.75 -6.08
CA ARG A 122 -8.71 -3.13 -7.28
C ARG A 122 -7.98 -4.46 -7.10
N PHE A 123 -7.36 -4.70 -5.94
CA PHE A 123 -6.73 -5.99 -5.66
C PHE A 123 -7.75 -7.13 -5.48
N ASP A 124 -8.97 -6.84 -5.02
CA ASP A 124 -10.09 -7.80 -5.03
C ASP A 124 -10.52 -8.19 -6.46
N GLU A 125 -10.60 -7.21 -7.38
CA GLU A 125 -10.87 -7.45 -8.80
C GLU A 125 -9.75 -8.28 -9.45
N LEU A 126 -8.50 -8.00 -9.10
CA LEU A 126 -7.35 -8.78 -9.55
C LEU A 126 -7.42 -10.22 -9.05
N ASP A 127 -7.78 -10.43 -7.78
CA ASP A 127 -8.05 -11.76 -7.21
C ASP A 127 -9.16 -12.49 -7.99
N ALA A 128 -10.23 -11.79 -8.39
CA ALA A 128 -11.28 -12.35 -9.23
C ALA A 128 -10.77 -12.78 -10.62
N ALA A 129 -9.95 -11.94 -11.25
CA ALA A 129 -9.33 -12.26 -12.54
C ALA A 129 -8.38 -13.46 -12.46
N ILE A 130 -7.60 -13.58 -11.39
CA ILE A 130 -6.75 -14.75 -11.13
C ILE A 130 -7.60 -16.01 -11.02
N ARG A 131 -8.69 -15.98 -10.24
CA ARG A 131 -9.60 -17.13 -10.12
C ARG A 131 -10.18 -17.55 -11.47
N MET A 132 -10.53 -16.59 -12.34
CA MET A 132 -11.01 -16.91 -13.69
C MET A 132 -9.98 -17.68 -14.51
N ILE A 133 -8.69 -17.32 -14.44
CA ILE A 133 -7.60 -18.04 -15.11
C ILE A 133 -7.47 -19.47 -14.56
N ILE A 134 -7.53 -19.63 -13.23
CA ILE A 134 -7.43 -20.95 -12.59
C ILE A 134 -8.60 -21.85 -13.06
N VAL A 135 -9.82 -21.29 -13.13
CA VAL A 135 -11.02 -22.00 -13.59
C VAL A 135 -10.92 -22.38 -15.08
N SER A 136 -10.47 -21.47 -15.96
CA SER A 136 -10.29 -21.76 -17.39
C SER A 136 -9.25 -22.86 -17.63
N GLU A 137 -8.27 -22.97 -16.74
CA GLU A 137 -7.27 -24.04 -16.77
C GLU A 137 -7.76 -25.38 -16.19
N LYS A 138 -9.07 -25.52 -15.93
CA LYS A 138 -9.71 -26.74 -15.39
C LYS A 138 -9.07 -27.23 -14.08
N ALA A 139 -8.42 -26.34 -13.34
CA ALA A 139 -7.70 -26.69 -12.12
C ALA A 139 -8.69 -26.80 -10.94
N LYS A 140 -9.49 -27.88 -10.92
CA LYS A 140 -10.60 -28.16 -9.98
C LYS A 140 -11.74 -27.14 -10.06
N GLN A 141 -12.98 -27.64 -10.08
CA GLN A 141 -14.16 -26.79 -10.19
C GLN A 141 -14.34 -25.95 -8.92
N PHE A 142 -14.23 -24.62 -9.06
CA PHE A 142 -14.49 -23.63 -8.01
C PHE A 142 -15.96 -23.20 -7.92
N ASN A 143 -16.86 -23.88 -8.66
CA ASN A 143 -18.23 -23.42 -8.86
C ASN A 143 -19.06 -23.29 -7.56
N THR A 144 -18.62 -23.87 -6.44
CA THR A 144 -19.39 -23.88 -5.18
C THR A 144 -18.77 -23.10 -4.02
N SER A 145 -17.48 -22.73 -4.07
CA SER A 145 -16.87 -21.90 -3.01
C SER A 145 -15.65 -21.13 -3.54
N LYS A 146 -15.78 -19.80 -3.58
CA LYS A 146 -14.71 -18.87 -3.95
C LYS A 146 -13.61 -18.84 -2.88
N ASP A 147 -13.98 -19.03 -1.62
CA ASP A 147 -13.11 -18.80 -0.47
C ASP A 147 -12.16 -19.97 -0.22
N ARG A 148 -12.56 -21.19 -0.61
CA ARG A 148 -11.73 -22.40 -0.46
C ARG A 148 -10.35 -22.27 -1.10
N VAL A 149 -10.20 -21.45 -2.14
CA VAL A 149 -8.90 -21.21 -2.76
C VAL A 149 -7.91 -20.54 -1.81
N TYR A 150 -8.40 -19.68 -0.92
CA TYR A 150 -7.59 -18.89 0.01
C TYR A 150 -7.40 -19.57 1.36
N ILE A 151 -8.35 -20.40 1.78
CA ILE A 151 -8.28 -21.12 3.07
C ILE A 151 -7.00 -21.96 3.16
N HIS A 152 -6.37 -21.97 4.34
CA HIS A 152 -5.15 -22.74 4.60
C HIS A 152 -5.36 -24.26 4.40
N PRO A 153 -4.36 -25.02 3.93
CA PRO A 153 -4.50 -26.46 3.73
C PRO A 153 -4.86 -27.28 4.98
N SER A 154 -4.49 -26.79 6.18
CA SER A 154 -4.92 -27.42 7.45
C SER A 154 -6.43 -27.37 7.67
N SER A 155 -7.11 -26.39 7.06
CA SER A 155 -8.55 -26.18 7.14
C SER A 155 -9.25 -26.61 5.84
N MET A 156 -8.69 -27.60 5.14
CA MET A 156 -9.21 -28.18 3.89
C MET A 156 -9.29 -27.22 2.67
N GLY A 157 -8.55 -26.11 2.72
CA GLY A 157 -8.40 -25.18 1.60
C GLY A 157 -7.20 -25.45 0.70
N TYR A 158 -6.93 -24.54 -0.22
CA TYR A 158 -5.79 -24.63 -1.15
C TYR A 158 -4.61 -23.73 -0.79
N GLY A 159 -4.82 -22.70 0.03
CA GLY A 159 -3.76 -21.81 0.53
C GLY A 159 -3.17 -20.86 -0.51
N LEU A 160 -3.96 -20.44 -1.51
CA LEU A 160 -3.58 -19.33 -2.38
C LEU A 160 -3.56 -18.05 -1.54
N THR A 161 -2.53 -17.22 -1.68
CA THR A 161 -2.50 -15.92 -1.00
C THR A 161 -3.37 -14.93 -1.76
N SER A 162 -4.31 -14.27 -1.08
CA SER A 162 -5.08 -13.16 -1.66
C SER A 162 -4.15 -11.97 -1.95
N MET A 163 -4.34 -11.35 -3.11
CA MET A 163 -3.60 -10.14 -3.51
C MET A 163 -3.97 -8.98 -2.60
N LYS A 164 -5.25 -8.84 -2.25
CA LYS A 164 -5.70 -7.84 -1.29
C LYS A 164 -5.07 -8.05 0.08
N ASN A 165 -5.17 -9.25 0.66
CA ASN A 165 -4.60 -9.51 1.98
C ASN A 165 -3.09 -9.30 1.98
N SER A 166 -2.41 -9.66 0.88
CA SER A 166 -0.98 -9.38 0.72
C SER A 166 -0.66 -7.88 0.82
N VAL A 167 -1.50 -7.02 0.25
CA VAL A 167 -1.35 -5.56 0.32
C VAL A 167 -1.65 -5.03 1.72
N GLU A 168 -2.67 -5.56 2.39
CA GLU A 168 -2.96 -5.22 3.78
C GLU A 168 -1.79 -5.63 4.71
N ASP A 169 -1.19 -6.80 4.50
CA ASP A 169 0.05 -7.20 5.18
C ASP A 169 1.15 -6.18 4.94
N SER A 170 1.36 -5.75 3.69
CA SER A 170 2.47 -4.85 3.38
C SER A 170 2.29 -3.48 4.05
N ILE A 171 1.06 -3.00 4.18
CA ILE A 171 0.74 -1.80 4.97
C ILE A 171 1.15 -2.01 6.44
N MET A 172 0.76 -3.13 7.05
CA MET A 172 1.08 -3.42 8.45
C MET A 172 2.60 -3.55 8.68
N TYR A 173 3.31 -4.25 7.79
CA TYR A 173 4.77 -4.34 7.84
C TYR A 173 5.40 -2.95 7.77
N ASN A 174 5.04 -2.15 6.77
CA ASN A 174 5.59 -0.81 6.61
C ASN A 174 5.29 0.07 7.84
N TYR A 175 4.11 -0.06 8.44
CA TYR A 175 3.76 0.66 9.65
C TYR A 175 4.66 0.28 10.83
N MET A 176 4.88 -1.02 11.06
CA MET A 176 5.76 -1.48 12.13
C MET A 176 7.21 -1.03 11.91
N TYR A 177 7.69 -1.01 10.66
CA TYR A 177 8.99 -0.41 10.34
C TYR A 177 8.99 1.08 10.66
N LEU A 178 7.97 1.83 10.21
CA LEU A 178 7.86 3.25 10.51
C LEU A 178 7.84 3.53 12.02
N MET A 179 7.22 2.65 12.83
CA MET A 179 7.06 2.81 14.28
C MET A 179 8.21 2.25 15.13
N LEU A 180 9.04 1.36 14.62
CA LEU A 180 10.11 0.74 15.42
C LEU A 180 11.52 1.04 14.92
N ASP A 181 11.66 1.57 13.70
CA ASP A 181 12.96 1.96 13.13
C ASP A 181 13.30 3.42 13.46
N ASP A 182 14.49 3.64 14.03
CA ASP A 182 15.00 4.95 14.44
C ASP A 182 15.39 5.82 13.25
N ASP A 183 15.90 5.21 12.19
CA ASP A 183 16.33 5.89 10.97
C ASP A 183 15.12 6.53 10.24
N LEU A 184 13.91 6.08 10.58
CA LEU A 184 12.65 6.57 10.04
C LEU A 184 11.94 7.59 10.95
N SER A 185 12.58 8.07 12.01
CA SER A 185 12.00 9.04 12.96
C SER A 185 11.52 10.34 12.29
N ALA A 186 12.29 10.88 11.33
CA ALA A 186 11.91 12.07 10.58
C ALA A 186 10.67 11.83 9.69
N GLN A 187 10.61 10.68 9.01
CA GLN A 187 9.49 10.26 8.17
C GLN A 187 8.24 10.04 9.03
N ARG A 188 8.40 9.48 10.21
CA ARG A 188 7.33 9.28 11.18
C ARG A 188 6.73 10.61 11.65
N ALA A 189 7.57 11.57 12.00
CA ALA A 189 7.13 12.93 12.35
C ALA A 189 6.36 13.58 11.19
N LEU A 190 6.87 13.46 9.96
CA LEU A 190 6.19 13.96 8.77
C LEU A 190 4.82 13.30 8.55
N PHE A 191 4.68 11.99 8.77
CA PHE A 191 3.40 11.31 8.60
C PHE A 191 2.40 11.70 9.70
N LYS A 192 2.84 11.93 10.94
CA LYS A 192 1.98 12.50 12.00
C LYS A 192 1.43 13.87 11.60
N GLU A 193 2.26 14.75 11.04
CA GLU A 193 1.80 16.04 10.48
C GLU A 193 0.78 15.87 9.34
N PHE A 194 0.96 14.85 8.50
CA PHE A 194 -0.01 14.53 7.45
C PHE A 194 -1.36 14.05 8.01
N VAL A 195 -1.37 13.31 9.12
CA VAL A 195 -2.61 12.92 9.82
C VAL A 195 -3.38 14.18 10.25
N VAL A 196 -2.71 15.13 10.91
CA VAL A 196 -3.31 16.41 11.36
C VAL A 196 -3.93 17.18 10.19
N ARG A 197 -3.26 17.19 9.03
CA ARG A 197 -3.73 17.86 7.82
C ARG A 197 -4.75 17.06 7.00
N ASN A 198 -5.30 15.99 7.58
CA ASN A 198 -6.28 15.09 6.95
C ASN A 198 -5.77 14.53 5.59
N ARG A 199 -4.46 14.28 5.46
CA ARG A 199 -3.84 13.71 4.25
C ARG A 199 -3.69 12.21 4.38
N ARG A 200 -4.02 11.48 3.32
CA ARG A 200 -3.77 10.04 3.26
C ARG A 200 -2.27 9.77 3.36
N ASN A 201 -1.92 8.82 4.23
CA ASN A 201 -0.57 8.36 4.48
C ASN A 201 -0.63 6.98 5.16
N LEU A 202 0.53 6.38 5.43
CA LEU A 202 0.64 5.05 6.01
C LEU A 202 -0.03 4.89 7.37
N ILE A 203 0.04 5.90 8.24
CA ILE A 203 -0.56 5.86 9.58
C ILE A 203 -2.08 5.76 9.44
N ARG A 204 -2.71 6.61 8.63
CA ARG A 204 -4.16 6.57 8.41
C ARG A 204 -4.64 5.30 7.73
N ASP A 205 -3.89 4.81 6.74
CA ASP A 205 -4.23 3.55 6.08
C ASP A 205 -4.17 2.39 7.10
N THR A 206 -3.22 2.44 8.04
CA THR A 206 -3.12 1.45 9.12
C THR A 206 -4.26 1.60 10.13
N GLU A 207 -4.59 2.81 10.59
CA GLU A 207 -5.74 3.07 11.48
C GLU A 207 -7.06 2.54 10.89
N ALA A 208 -7.24 2.71 9.58
CA ALA A 208 -8.40 2.17 8.86
C ALA A 208 -8.39 0.62 8.86
N LEU A 209 -7.24 -0.03 8.69
CA LEU A 209 -7.11 -1.48 8.80
C LEU A 209 -7.37 -1.97 10.24
N LEU A 210 -6.78 -1.33 11.24
CA LEU A 210 -7.00 -1.67 12.65
C LEU A 210 -8.48 -1.59 13.00
N THR A 211 -9.17 -0.54 12.52
CA THR A 211 -10.61 -0.38 12.72
C THR A 211 -11.40 -1.48 11.99
N LYS A 212 -11.05 -1.78 10.74
CA LYS A 212 -11.69 -2.85 9.94
C LYS A 212 -11.64 -4.21 10.63
N TYR A 213 -10.52 -4.53 11.29
CA TYR A 213 -10.30 -5.81 11.96
C TYR A 213 -10.56 -5.78 13.47
N GLY A 214 -11.07 -4.67 14.03
CA GLY A 214 -11.34 -4.56 15.47
C GLY A 214 -10.10 -4.54 16.37
N MET A 215 -8.92 -4.20 15.83
CA MET A 215 -7.63 -4.27 16.52
C MET A 215 -7.12 -2.92 17.04
N SER A 216 -7.91 -1.84 16.98
CA SER A 216 -7.46 -0.49 17.36
C SER A 216 -6.95 -0.40 18.82
N ASN A 217 -7.44 -1.26 19.70
CA ASN A 217 -7.00 -1.32 21.11
C ASN A 217 -5.93 -2.39 21.36
N LEU A 218 -5.64 -3.24 20.38
CA LEU A 218 -4.67 -4.32 20.50
C LEU A 218 -3.26 -3.88 20.09
N ILE A 219 -3.14 -2.84 19.28
CA ILE A 219 -1.85 -2.29 18.87
C ILE A 219 -1.64 -0.95 19.53
N ILE A 220 -0.78 -0.93 20.54
CA ILE A 220 -0.45 0.27 21.32
C ILE A 220 1.01 0.63 21.03
N VAL A 221 1.23 1.84 20.54
CA VAL A 221 2.57 2.39 20.32
C VAL A 221 2.93 3.24 21.53
N SER A 222 3.99 2.86 22.24
CA SER A 222 4.50 3.65 23.36
C SER A 222 5.20 4.89 22.82
N GLU A 223 4.66 6.09 23.07
CA GLU A 223 5.31 7.33 22.65
C GLU A 223 6.50 7.62 23.58
N GLY A 224 7.69 7.13 23.21
CA GLY A 224 8.96 7.42 23.89
C GLY A 224 9.80 6.18 24.14
N GLU A 225 9.14 5.07 24.43
CA GLU A 225 9.75 3.74 24.50
C GLU A 225 9.60 3.11 23.11
N ARG A 226 10.71 2.69 22.49
CA ARG A 226 10.76 2.20 21.11
C ARG A 226 10.17 0.80 21.00
N SER A 227 8.93 0.68 21.41
CA SER A 227 8.20 -0.56 21.50
C SER A 227 6.76 -0.38 21.04
N VAL A 228 6.24 -1.46 20.49
CA VAL A 228 4.83 -1.60 20.14
C VAL A 228 4.33 -2.82 20.87
N ALA A 229 3.28 -2.66 21.66
CA ALA A 229 2.52 -3.77 22.21
C ALA A 229 1.50 -4.24 21.16
N VAL A 230 1.54 -5.52 20.81
CA VAL A 230 0.55 -6.17 19.95
C VAL A 230 -0.11 -7.27 20.77
N ASP A 231 -1.39 -7.09 21.07
CA ASP A 231 -2.19 -7.98 21.93
C ASP A 231 -1.50 -8.24 23.29
N GLY A 232 -1.09 -7.14 23.95
CA GLY A 232 -0.38 -7.17 25.23
C GLY A 232 1.08 -7.67 25.17
N THR A 233 1.55 -8.17 24.03
CA THR A 233 2.94 -8.61 23.85
C THR A 233 3.80 -7.47 23.30
N GLU A 234 4.87 -7.12 24.01
CA GLU A 234 5.76 -6.02 23.63
C GLU A 234 6.82 -6.45 22.59
N TYR A 235 7.04 -5.59 21.60
CA TYR A 235 8.03 -5.79 20.54
C TYR A 235 8.90 -4.56 20.33
N CYS A 236 10.22 -4.76 20.29
CA CYS A 236 11.19 -3.73 19.91
C CYS A 236 11.74 -3.91 18.48
N LYS A 237 11.27 -4.93 17.74
CA LYS A 237 11.72 -5.22 16.36
C LYS A 237 10.53 -5.19 15.40
N PRO A 238 10.65 -4.54 14.22
CA PRO A 238 9.56 -4.41 13.26
C PRO A 238 8.98 -5.75 12.78
N THR A 239 9.85 -6.67 12.33
CA THR A 239 9.40 -7.90 11.65
C THR A 239 8.59 -8.83 12.56
N PRO A 240 9.02 -9.11 13.81
CA PRO A 240 8.21 -9.92 14.73
C PRO A 240 6.87 -9.26 15.08
N ALA A 241 6.84 -7.95 15.32
CA ALA A 241 5.61 -7.19 15.60
C ALA A 241 4.62 -7.29 14.42
N ALA A 242 5.10 -7.04 13.20
CA ALA A 242 4.28 -7.12 12.00
C ALA A 242 3.71 -8.53 11.76
N ARG A 243 4.52 -9.58 11.99
CA ARG A 243 4.06 -10.97 11.87
C ARG A 243 2.95 -11.29 12.88
N HIS A 244 3.05 -10.77 14.10
CA HIS A 244 2.00 -10.97 15.10
C HIS A 244 0.72 -10.23 14.68
N ALA A 245 0.82 -8.96 14.29
CA ALA A 245 -0.32 -8.17 13.84
C ALA A 245 -1.02 -8.79 12.61
N CYS A 246 -0.27 -9.24 11.60
CA CYS A 246 -0.84 -9.92 10.43
C CYS A 246 -1.58 -11.22 10.81
N LYS A 247 -1.07 -11.99 11.77
CA LYS A 247 -1.77 -13.20 12.25
C LYS A 247 -3.11 -12.87 12.91
N LEU A 248 -3.19 -11.76 13.64
CA LEU A 248 -4.45 -11.29 14.23
C LEU A 248 -5.45 -10.88 13.13
N MET A 249 -4.98 -10.34 11.99
CA MET A 249 -5.83 -10.02 10.83
C MET A 249 -6.38 -11.26 10.11
N GLU A 250 -5.71 -12.41 10.21
CA GLU A 250 -6.17 -13.68 9.64
C GLU A 250 -7.29 -14.32 10.46
N ILE A 251 -7.41 -13.93 11.73
CA ILE A 251 -8.53 -14.30 12.60
C ILE A 251 -9.65 -13.31 12.29
N GLU A 252 -10.63 -13.71 11.47
CA GLU A 252 -11.82 -12.86 11.27
C GLU A 252 -12.40 -12.47 12.64
N PRO A 253 -12.82 -11.21 12.83
CA PRO A 253 -13.45 -10.82 14.08
C PRO A 253 -14.64 -11.74 14.31
N THR A 254 -14.60 -12.53 15.39
CA THR A 254 -15.77 -13.26 15.87
C THR A 254 -16.88 -12.25 16.04
N SER A 255 -17.89 -12.36 15.18
CA SER A 255 -18.99 -11.43 15.11
C SER A 255 -19.85 -11.53 16.37
N ASP A 256 -19.48 -10.79 17.40
CA ASP A 256 -20.40 -10.37 18.46
C ASP A 256 -21.22 -9.14 18.03
N LEU A 257 -21.24 -8.83 16.73
CA LEU A 257 -22.22 -7.91 16.15
C LEU A 257 -23.52 -8.67 15.89
N PRO A 258 -24.66 -8.24 16.46
CA PRO A 258 -25.92 -8.94 16.33
C PRO A 258 -26.34 -9.08 14.86
N PRO A 259 -27.00 -10.20 14.49
CA PRO A 259 -27.42 -10.46 13.13
C PRO A 259 -28.51 -9.46 12.74
N GLY A 260 -28.12 -8.39 12.08
CA GLY A 260 -29.00 -7.29 11.67
C GLY A 260 -28.30 -6.03 11.12
N ALA A 261 -26.97 -5.90 11.31
CA ALA A 261 -26.23 -4.74 10.79
C ALA A 261 -25.82 -4.85 9.31
N ALA A 262 -26.07 -5.98 8.64
CA ALA A 262 -25.83 -6.16 7.21
C ALA A 262 -27.07 -5.74 6.41
N GLY A 263 -27.36 -4.43 6.37
CA GLY A 263 -28.41 -3.90 5.50
C GLY A 263 -29.20 -2.75 6.09
N VAL A 264 -28.55 -1.62 6.38
CA VAL A 264 -29.26 -0.33 6.42
C VAL A 264 -28.33 0.72 5.83
N ASP A 265 -28.84 1.42 4.83
CA ASP A 265 -28.30 2.66 4.27
C ASP A 265 -27.74 3.58 5.36
N PHE A 266 -26.43 3.85 5.32
CA PHE A 266 -25.85 4.97 6.05
C PHE A 266 -25.72 6.19 5.12
N ILE A 267 -26.85 6.61 4.56
CA ILE A 267 -27.06 7.99 4.14
C ILE A 267 -27.72 8.71 5.32
N MET A 268 -26.98 9.60 5.99
CA MET A 268 -27.42 10.86 6.61
C MET A 268 -26.20 11.44 7.35
N ARG A 269 -25.63 12.54 6.86
CA ARG A 269 -25.92 13.93 7.30
C ARG A 269 -25.55 14.19 8.76
N GLN A 270 -24.78 15.25 8.97
CA GLN A 270 -25.00 16.38 9.90
C GLN A 270 -23.75 17.32 9.77
N PRO A 271 -23.82 18.63 10.08
CA PRO A 271 -24.15 19.69 9.14
C PRO A 271 -23.06 20.78 9.02
N ASN A 272 -23.34 21.80 8.20
CA ASN A 272 -22.60 23.05 8.06
C ASN A 272 -22.09 23.64 9.38
N ILE A 273 -20.77 23.88 9.46
CA ILE A 273 -20.21 25.07 10.13
C ILE A 273 -19.26 25.73 9.14
N LEU A 274 -19.82 26.70 8.41
CA LEU A 274 -19.09 27.81 7.81
C LEU A 274 -18.84 28.82 8.93
N SER A 275 -17.60 28.94 9.40
CA SER A 275 -17.05 30.21 9.89
C SER A 275 -15.54 30.14 9.95
N LEU A 276 -14.92 30.87 9.03
CA LEU A 276 -13.63 31.55 9.11
C LEU A 276 -12.63 31.09 10.20
N VAL A 277 -11.51 30.50 9.75
CA VAL A 277 -10.20 31.16 9.90
C VAL A 277 -9.45 30.96 8.59
N ALA A 278 -9.37 32.03 7.80
CA ALA A 278 -8.29 32.17 6.83
C ALA A 278 -6.98 32.23 7.61
N MET A 279 -6.03 31.32 7.37
CA MET A 279 -4.60 31.62 7.50
C MET A 279 -3.71 30.49 6.94
N ASN A 280 -2.84 30.91 6.01
CA ASN A 280 -1.60 30.29 5.54
C ASN A 280 -1.66 29.01 4.71
N SER A 281 -1.95 29.27 3.42
CA SER A 281 -1.45 28.55 2.25
C SER A 281 0.07 28.30 2.29
N ALA A 282 0.47 27.09 2.67
CA ALA A 282 1.75 26.50 2.28
C ALA A 282 1.46 25.10 1.71
N HIS A 283 1.42 25.01 0.38
CA HIS A 283 0.92 23.87 -0.42
C HIS A 283 2.03 22.91 -0.91
N PRO A 284 2.08 21.65 -0.45
CA PRO A 284 3.22 20.80 -0.80
C PRO A 284 3.27 20.23 -2.23
N TYR A 285 4.46 20.34 -2.82
CA TYR A 285 4.94 19.73 -4.06
C TYR A 285 5.85 18.55 -3.75
N SER A 286 5.86 17.55 -4.61
CA SER A 286 6.78 16.41 -4.53
C SER A 286 7.59 16.26 -5.82
N PHE A 287 8.85 15.85 -5.70
CA PHE A 287 9.75 15.50 -6.80
C PHE A 287 10.20 14.07 -6.65
N GLN A 288 10.34 13.36 -7.76
CA GLN A 288 11.04 12.08 -7.82
C GLN A 288 12.05 12.17 -8.96
N GLY A 289 13.32 11.86 -8.69
CA GLY A 289 14.39 11.94 -9.69
C GLY A 289 15.42 10.84 -9.55
N ILE A 290 16.01 10.46 -10.68
CA ILE A 290 17.05 9.44 -10.80
C ILE A 290 18.40 10.14 -10.97
N ILE A 291 19.36 9.82 -10.11
CA ILE A 291 20.75 10.29 -10.17
C ILE A 291 21.60 9.29 -10.97
N LYS A 292 22.11 9.68 -12.14
CA LYS A 292 23.04 8.84 -12.90
C LYS A 292 24.49 9.19 -12.56
N ALA A 293 25.35 8.16 -12.54
CA ALA A 293 26.79 8.29 -12.66
C ALA A 293 27.19 8.59 -14.11
#